data_AF-A0A4D7YM15-F1
#
_entry.id   AF-A0A4D7YM15-F1
#
_cell.length_a   1.000
_cell.length_b   1.000
_cell.length_c   1.000
_cell.angle_alpha   90.00
_cell.angle_beta   90.00
_cell.angle_gamma   90.00
#
_symmetry.space_group_name_H-M   'P 1'
#
loop_
_entity.id
_entity.type
_entity.pdbx_description
1 polymer ?
#
loop_
_entity_poly.entity_id
_entity_poly.type
_entity_poly.pdbx_seq_one_letter_code
_entity_poly.pdbx_strand_id
1 'polypeptide(L)'
;MAMYQRALIAFTLPFRAVWLMFQIACFLLVSAACILVAAFVGYWIVLTFSYAFLPLETTDNLWQWATDLYARSPWFKAAKITSFLLLVLPVLRFWPGRDTMSEAARERELMRLNEGLIAARQQEEARAKLRGQ
;
A
#
# COMPACT_ATOMS: atom_id res chain seq x y z
N MET A 1 45.46 7.99 -26.42
CA MET A 1 44.65 7.44 -25.30
C MET A 1 44.25 8.49 -24.26
N ALA A 2 45.15 9.35 -23.76
CA ALA A 2 44.83 10.33 -22.70
C ALA A 2 43.80 11.43 -23.08
N MET A 3 43.77 11.89 -24.35
CA MET A 3 42.77 12.88 -24.80
C MET A 3 41.34 12.30 -24.85
N TYR A 4 41.19 11.04 -25.24
CA TYR A 4 39.88 10.36 -25.24
C TYR A 4 39.34 10.17 -23.82
N GLN A 5 40.20 9.86 -22.85
CA GLN A 5 39.80 9.81 -21.44
C GLN A 5 39.36 11.19 -20.91
N ARG A 6 40.06 12.27 -21.28
CA ARG A 6 39.64 13.64 -20.90
C ARG A 6 38.31 14.04 -21.54
N ALA A 7 38.08 13.67 -22.80
CA ALA A 7 36.80 13.91 -23.48
C ALA A 7 35.64 13.13 -22.84
N LEU A 8 35.88 11.85 -22.47
CA LEU A 8 34.91 11.04 -21.74
C LEU A 8 34.61 11.59 -20.33
N ILE A 9 35.61 12.08 -19.61
CA ILE A 9 35.41 12.72 -18.29
C ILE A 9 34.62 14.03 -18.42
N ALA A 10 34.91 14.83 -19.44
CA ALA A 10 34.19 16.08 -19.71
C ALA A 10 32.70 15.87 -20.03
N PHE A 11 32.34 14.74 -20.66
CA PHE A 11 30.95 14.37 -20.94
C PHE A 11 30.26 13.63 -19.79
N THR A 12 30.99 12.81 -19.02
CA THR A 12 30.41 12.03 -17.91
C THR A 12 30.21 12.85 -16.64
N LEU A 13 31.02 13.88 -16.39
CA LEU A 13 30.84 14.81 -15.27
C LEU A 13 29.50 15.56 -15.28
N PRO A 14 29.06 16.23 -16.35
CA PRO A 14 27.77 16.89 -16.39
C PRO A 14 26.62 15.88 -16.29
N PHE A 15 26.76 14.70 -16.90
CA PHE A 15 25.75 13.64 -16.76
C PHE A 15 25.61 13.16 -15.32
N ARG A 16 26.73 12.96 -14.61
CA ARG A 16 26.71 12.63 -13.17
C ARG A 16 26.13 13.75 -12.33
N ALA A 17 26.42 15.01 -12.66
CA ALA A 17 25.85 16.16 -11.97
C ALA A 17 24.33 16.22 -12.15
N VAL A 18 23.82 16.03 -13.38
CA VAL A 18 22.38 15.95 -13.66
C VAL A 18 21.75 14.77 -12.91
N TRP A 19 22.42 13.61 -12.88
CA TRP A 19 21.96 12.45 -12.14
C TRP A 19 21.89 12.69 -10.63
N LEU A 20 22.88 13.38 -10.05
CA LEU A 20 22.87 13.78 -8.64
C LEU A 20 21.76 14.80 -8.35
N MET A 21 21.57 15.80 -9.22
CA MET A 21 20.47 16.76 -9.12
C MET A 21 19.11 16.04 -9.12
N PHE A 22 18.95 15.06 -10.01
CA PHE A 22 17.74 14.24 -10.07
C PHE A 22 17.53 13.44 -8.78
N GLN A 23 18.58 12.81 -8.24
CA GLN A 23 18.50 12.10 -6.95
C GLN A 23 18.13 13.04 -5.80
N ILE A 24 18.72 14.23 -5.74
CA ILE A 24 18.42 15.23 -4.71
C ILE A 24 16.95 15.64 -4.82
N ALA A 25 16.46 15.94 -6.03
CA ALA A 25 15.06 16.29 -6.25
C ALA A 25 14.11 15.16 -5.79
N CYS A 26 14.41 13.90 -6.15
CA CYS A 26 13.64 12.74 -5.69
C CYS A 26 13.68 12.59 -4.17
N PHE A 27 14.85 12.75 -3.54
CA PHE A 27 14.99 12.66 -2.09
C PHE A 27 14.19 13.75 -1.38
N LEU A 28 14.25 14.99 -1.87
CA LEU A 28 13.45 16.10 -1.35
C LEU A 28 11.95 15.84 -1.49
N LEU A 29 11.52 15.30 -2.63
CA LEU A 29 10.12 14.98 -2.88
C LEU A 29 9.61 13.88 -1.94
N VAL A 30 10.41 12.81 -1.75
CA VAL A 30 10.09 11.73 -0.80
C VAL A 30 10.09 12.24 0.64
N SER A 31 11.07 13.06 1.02
CA SER A 31 11.14 13.66 2.35
C SER A 31 9.92 14.54 2.64
N ALA A 32 9.54 15.42 1.70
CA ALA A 32 8.36 16.25 1.82
C ALA A 32 7.08 15.41 1.95
N ALA A 33 6.95 14.35 1.15
CA ALA A 33 5.85 13.40 1.24
C ALA A 33 5.78 12.73 2.62
N CYS A 34 6.91 12.27 3.16
CA CYS A 34 6.98 11.67 4.49
C CYS A 34 6.58 12.64 5.60
N ILE A 35 7.06 13.90 5.56
CA ILE A 35 6.68 14.93 6.52
C ILE A 35 5.18 15.19 6.46
N LEU A 36 4.63 15.27 5.26
CA LEU A 36 3.20 15.51 5.02
C LEU A 36 2.37 14.36 5.62
N VAL A 37 2.77 13.11 5.40
CA VAL A 37 2.12 11.93 6.00
C VAL A 37 2.24 11.95 7.53
N ALA A 38 3.43 12.23 8.08
CA ALA A 38 3.64 12.29 9.52
C ALA A 38 2.78 13.37 10.19
N ALA A 39 2.71 14.57 9.59
CA ALA A 39 1.85 15.65 10.05
C ALA A 39 0.36 15.26 10.00
N PHE A 40 -0.07 14.57 8.94
CA PHE A 40 -1.43 14.07 8.82
C PHE A 40 -1.77 13.04 9.91
N VAL A 41 -0.88 12.07 10.16
CA VAL A 41 -1.06 11.07 11.22
C VAL A 41 -1.08 11.74 12.60
N GLY A 42 -0.16 12.65 12.86
CA GLY A 42 -0.13 13.43 14.10
C GLY A 42 -1.41 14.22 14.32
N TYR A 43 -1.91 14.90 13.29
CA TYR A 43 -3.21 15.58 13.33
C TYR A 43 -4.34 14.63 13.73
N TRP A 44 -4.43 13.44 13.11
CA TRP A 44 -5.45 12.44 13.46
C TRP A 44 -5.35 11.95 14.90
N ILE A 45 -4.14 11.76 15.41
CA ILE A 45 -3.91 11.36 16.80
C ILE A 45 -4.45 12.45 17.73
N VAL A 46 -4.01 13.71 17.56
CA VAL A 46 -4.45 14.82 18.41
C VAL A 46 -5.96 15.04 18.31
N LEU A 47 -6.53 14.89 17.11
CA LEU A 47 -7.98 14.95 16.89
C LEU A 47 -8.70 13.86 17.70
N THR A 48 -8.24 12.62 17.61
CA THR A 48 -8.83 11.48 18.34
C THR A 48 -8.75 11.69 19.85
N PHE A 49 -7.60 12.13 20.36
CA PHE A 49 -7.45 12.48 21.78
C PHE A 49 -8.38 13.62 22.18
N SER A 50 -8.55 14.64 21.33
CA SER A 50 -9.45 15.75 21.65
C SER A 50 -10.89 15.25 21.84
N TYR A 51 -11.42 14.46 20.90
CA TYR A 51 -12.77 13.92 21.02
C TYR A 51 -12.93 12.87 22.12
N ALA A 52 -11.86 12.17 22.51
CA ALA A 52 -11.91 11.17 23.58
C ALA A 52 -11.90 11.78 24.99
N PHE A 53 -11.24 12.92 25.18
CA PHE A 53 -10.95 13.48 26.51
C PHE A 53 -11.57 14.86 26.77
N LEU A 54 -11.88 15.64 25.73
CA LEU A 54 -12.48 16.97 25.89
C LEU A 54 -13.99 16.94 25.64
N PRO A 55 -14.76 17.85 26.26
CA PRO A 55 -16.13 18.10 25.88
C PRO A 55 -16.27 18.44 24.40
N LEU A 56 -17.37 18.02 23.78
CA LEU A 56 -17.66 18.23 22.36
C LEU A 56 -17.62 19.71 21.98
N GLU A 57 -18.22 20.58 22.79
CA GLU A 57 -18.28 22.03 22.55
C GLU A 57 -16.87 22.66 22.48
N THR A 58 -15.98 22.25 23.39
CA THR A 58 -14.59 22.71 23.42
C THR A 58 -13.82 22.19 22.22
N THR A 59 -14.05 20.93 21.84
CA THR A 59 -13.40 20.28 20.70
C THR A 59 -13.82 20.93 19.38
N ASP A 60 -15.11 21.18 19.18
CA ASP A 60 -15.64 21.80 17.97
C ASP A 60 -15.06 23.20 17.76
N ASN A 61 -15.03 24.02 18.82
CA ASN A 61 -14.44 25.36 18.75
C ASN A 61 -12.93 25.29 18.47
N LEU A 62 -12.21 24.34 19.09
CA LEU A 62 -10.77 24.17 18.90
C LEU A 62 -10.41 23.73 17.47
N TRP A 63 -11.27 22.97 16.79
CA TRP A 63 -11.03 22.46 15.44
C TRP A 63 -11.75 23.26 14.35
N GLN A 64 -12.53 24.28 14.71
CA GLN A 64 -13.28 25.10 13.75
C GLN A 64 -12.38 25.73 12.68
N TRP A 65 -11.18 26.19 13.07
CA TRP A 65 -10.20 26.74 12.12
C TRP A 65 -9.78 25.71 11.07
N ALA A 66 -9.67 24.43 11.42
CA ALA A 66 -9.28 23.38 10.49
C ALA A 66 -10.42 23.10 9.49
N THR A 67 -11.67 23.17 9.95
CA THR A 67 -12.86 23.06 9.10
C THR A 67 -12.98 24.23 8.13
N ASP A 68 -12.77 25.46 8.61
CA ASP A 68 -12.79 26.67 7.77
C ASP A 68 -11.67 26.63 6.72
N LEU A 69 -10.46 26.23 7.13
CA LEU A 69 -9.32 26.11 6.23
C LEU A 69 -9.54 25.02 5.17
N TYR A 70 -10.21 23.92 5.52
CA TYR A 70 -10.60 22.89 4.55
C TYR A 70 -11.65 23.37 3.55
N ALA A 71 -12.61 24.19 3.98
CA ALA A 71 -13.63 24.76 3.10
C ALA A 71 -13.04 25.82 2.16
N ARG A 72 -12.12 26.65 2.66
CA ARG A 72 -11.61 27.83 1.95
C ARG A 72 -10.36 27.56 1.11
N SER A 73 -9.48 26.65 1.54
CA SER A 73 -8.19 26.43 0.90
C SER A 73 -8.17 25.14 0.06
N PRO A 74 -8.13 25.25 -1.28
CA PRO A 74 -8.00 24.07 -2.14
C PRO A 74 -6.65 23.36 -1.91
N TRP A 75 -5.61 24.10 -1.52
CA TRP A 75 -4.30 23.54 -1.19
C TRP A 75 -4.33 22.68 0.07
N PHE A 76 -5.07 23.08 1.10
CA PHE A 76 -5.23 22.27 2.32
C PHE A 76 -5.99 20.97 2.02
N LYS A 77 -7.04 21.06 1.18
CA LYS A 77 -7.79 19.90 0.72
C LYS A 77 -6.92 18.95 -0.10
N ALA A 78 -6.15 19.47 -1.04
CA ALA A 78 -5.20 18.68 -1.84
C ALA A 78 -4.15 18.01 -0.94
N ALA A 79 -3.59 18.72 0.04
CA ALA A 79 -2.63 18.15 0.98
C ALA A 79 -3.21 16.95 1.73
N LYS A 80 -4.42 17.07 2.32
CA LYS A 80 -5.11 15.97 3.03
C LYS A 80 -5.36 14.76 2.12
N ILE A 81 -5.86 14.98 0.91
CA ILE A 81 -6.12 13.91 -0.07
C ILE A 81 -4.81 13.22 -0.45
N THR A 82 -3.76 13.98 -0.73
CA THR A 82 -2.45 13.45 -1.08
C THR A 82 -1.83 12.66 0.07
N SER A 83 -1.90 13.12 1.32
CA SER A 83 -1.39 12.33 2.47
C SER A 83 -2.15 11.02 2.59
N PHE A 84 -3.47 11.06 2.45
CA PHE A 84 -4.30 9.86 2.51
C PHE A 84 -3.94 8.87 1.41
N LEU A 85 -3.81 9.34 0.17
CA LEU A 85 -3.38 8.50 -0.96
C LEU A 85 -1.99 7.91 -0.72
N LEU A 86 -1.02 8.71 -0.27
CA LEU A 86 0.33 8.24 0.03
C LEU A 86 0.35 7.16 1.12
N LEU A 87 -0.57 7.23 2.08
CA LEU A 87 -0.70 6.25 3.15
C LEU A 87 -1.41 4.97 2.69
N VAL A 88 -2.44 5.09 1.84
CA VAL A 88 -3.27 3.97 1.38
C VAL A 88 -2.66 3.23 0.19
N LEU A 89 -1.95 3.92 -0.71
CA LEU A 89 -1.27 3.33 -1.89
C LEU A 89 -0.38 2.13 -1.54
N PRO A 90 0.55 2.21 -0.59
CA PRO A 90 1.36 1.06 -0.21
C PRO A 90 0.49 -0.04 0.40
N VAL A 91 -0.50 0.31 1.22
CA VAL A 91 -1.43 -0.68 1.80
C VAL A 91 -2.20 -1.42 0.70
N LEU A 92 -2.69 -0.73 -0.34
CA LEU A 92 -3.36 -1.33 -1.49
C LEU A 92 -2.41 -2.21 -2.31
N ARG A 93 -1.15 -1.81 -2.46
CA ARG A 93 -0.12 -2.61 -3.14
C ARG A 93 0.22 -3.90 -2.38
N PHE A 94 0.23 -3.83 -1.05
CA PHE A 94 0.50 -4.97 -0.17
C PHE A 94 -0.77 -5.70 0.27
N TRP A 95 -1.96 -5.20 -0.11
CA TRP A 95 -3.20 -5.90 0.14
C TRP A 95 -3.16 -7.18 -0.69
N PRO A 96 -3.23 -8.37 -0.07
CA PRO A 96 -3.37 -9.61 -0.80
C PRO A 96 -4.79 -9.60 -1.35
N GLY A 97 -4.98 -8.92 -2.48
CA GLY A 97 -6.12 -9.21 -3.34
C GLY A 97 -6.02 -10.70 -3.58
N ARG A 98 -6.97 -11.47 -3.04
CA ARG A 98 -7.07 -12.93 -3.18
C ARG A 98 -6.52 -13.31 -4.54
N ASP A 99 -5.35 -13.94 -4.56
CA ASP A 99 -4.72 -14.37 -5.80
C ASP A 99 -5.67 -15.38 -6.41
N THR A 100 -6.55 -14.94 -7.31
CA THR A 100 -7.60 -15.77 -7.91
C THR A 100 -6.99 -17.01 -8.58
N MET A 101 -5.74 -16.89 -9.04
CA MET A 101 -4.94 -17.99 -9.56
C MET A 101 -4.50 -18.99 -8.49
N SER A 102 -4.10 -18.54 -7.30
CA SER A 102 -3.71 -19.45 -6.21
C SER A 102 -4.93 -20.11 -5.57
N GLU A 103 -6.04 -19.39 -5.44
CA GLU A 103 -7.31 -19.95 -4.98
C GLU A 103 -7.88 -20.95 -5.98
N ALA A 104 -7.89 -20.65 -7.28
CA ALA A 104 -8.36 -21.59 -8.30
C ALA A 104 -7.46 -22.83 -8.42
N ALA A 105 -6.15 -22.70 -8.21
CA ALA A 105 -5.24 -23.84 -8.15
C ALA A 105 -5.53 -24.73 -6.93
N ARG A 106 -5.72 -24.10 -5.76
CA ARG A 106 -6.06 -24.80 -4.51
C ARG A 106 -7.43 -25.49 -4.59
N GLU A 107 -8.40 -24.86 -5.23
CA GLU A 107 -9.74 -25.41 -5.43
C GLU A 107 -9.73 -26.61 -6.39
N ARG A 108 -8.94 -26.54 -7.48
CA ARG A 108 -8.71 -27.69 -8.37
C ARG A 108 -8.02 -28.85 -7.66
N GLU A 109 -7.07 -28.56 -6.78
CA GLU A 109 -6.35 -29.58 -6.02
C GLU A 109 -7.26 -30.26 -4.99
N LEU A 110 -8.10 -29.49 -4.30
CA LEU A 110 -9.16 -30.02 -3.43
C LEU A 110 -10.18 -30.87 -4.20
N MET A 111 -10.57 -30.45 -5.41
CA MET A 111 -11.52 -31.20 -6.24
C MET A 111 -10.95 -32.57 -6.65
N ARG A 112 -9.67 -32.63 -7.04
CA ARG A 112 -8.98 -33.90 -7.37
C ARG A 112 -8.85 -34.84 -6.18
N LEU A 113 -8.54 -34.30 -5.00
CA LEU A 113 -8.47 -35.09 -3.77
C LEU A 113 -9.85 -35.65 -3.40
N ASN A 114 -10.91 -34.87 -3.57
CA ASN A 114 -12.27 -35.30 -3.29
C ASN A 114 -12.74 -36.38 -4.28
N GLU A 115 -12.45 -36.23 -5.57
CA GLU A 115 -12.73 -37.26 -6.58
C GLU A 115 -12.02 -38.58 -6.27
N GLY A 116 -10.75 -38.53 -5.82
CA GLY A 116 -10.00 -39.70 -5.39
C GLY A 116 -10.62 -40.41 -4.17
N LEU A 117 -11.11 -39.64 -3.19
CA LEU A 117 -11.80 -40.18 -2.00
C LEU A 117 -13.15 -40.82 -2.35
N ILE A 118 -13.91 -40.21 -3.27
CA ILE A 118 -15.19 -40.75 -3.75
C ILE A 118 -14.96 -42.07 -4.52
N ALA A 119 -13.96 -42.11 -5.39
CA ALA A 119 -13.59 -43.32 -6.13
C ALA A 119 -13.15 -44.45 -5.19
N ALA A 120 -12.36 -44.13 -4.15
CA ALA A 120 -11.95 -45.10 -3.13
C ALA A 120 -13.14 -45.67 -2.36
N ARG A 121 -14.10 -44.83 -1.94
CA ARG A 121 -15.34 -45.29 -1.29
C ARG A 121 -16.17 -46.20 -2.18
N GLN A 122 -16.35 -45.87 -3.45
CA GLN A 122 -17.13 -46.71 -4.36
C GLN A 122 -16.47 -48.08 -4.58
N GLN A 123 -15.14 -48.13 -4.61
CA GLN A 123 -14.40 -49.36 -4.74
C GLN A 123 -14.50 -50.24 -3.49
N GLU A 124 -14.53 -49.64 -2.29
CA GLU A 124 -14.80 -50.33 -1.03
C GLU A 124 -16.23 -50.87 -0.97
N GLU A 125 -17.23 -50.08 -1.36
CA GLU A 125 -18.63 -50.52 -1.43
C GLU A 125 -18.83 -51.66 -2.43
N ALA A 126 -18.17 -51.61 -3.60
CA ALA A 126 -18.20 -52.68 -4.59
C ALA A 126 -17.52 -53.96 -4.07
N ARG A 127 -16.40 -53.84 -3.36
CA ARG A 127 -15.72 -54.98 -2.72
C ARG A 127 -16.52 -55.55 -1.54
N ALA A 128 -17.20 -54.71 -0.77
CA ALA A 128 -18.07 -55.15 0.31
C ALA A 128 -19.28 -55.92 -0.23
N LYS A 129 -19.88 -55.47 -1.33
CA LYS A 129 -20.96 -56.21 -2.03
C LYS A 129 -20.49 -57.56 -2.57
N LEU A 130 -19.25 -57.66 -3.05
CA LEU A 130 -18.68 -58.92 -3.55
C LEU A 130 -18.27 -59.90 -2.43
N ARG A 131 -18.05 -59.42 -1.19
CA ARG A 131 -17.74 -60.26 -0.01
C ARG A 131 -18.97 -60.63 0.83
N GLY A 132 -20.13 -60.07 0.52
CA GLY A 132 -21.40 -60.30 1.22
C GLY A 132 -22.32 -61.35 0.57
N GLN A 133 -21.82 -62.08 -0.44
CA GLN A 133 -22.40 -63.34 -0.93
C GLN A 133 -21.53 -64.51 -0.47
#